data_AF-A0A7S2HPV0-F1
#
_entry.id   AF-A0A7S2HPV0-F1
#
_cell.length_a   1.000
_cell.length_b   1.000
_cell.length_c   1.000
_cell.angle_alpha   90.00
_cell.angle_beta   90.00
_cell.angle_gamma   90.00
#
_symmetry.space_group_name_H-M   'P 1'
#
loop_
_entity.id
_entity.type
_entity.pdbx_description
1 polymer ?
#
loop_
_entity_poly.entity_id
_entity_poly.type
_entity_poly.pdbx_seq_one_letter_code
_entity_poly.pdbx_strand_id
1 'polypeptide(L)'
;RHRGWQGQDAGRGGRGHISAKRLLNLVQRNPGLDPPKEVFHRWNAFCDEHAPPTREGGVATRDPGRLDEDLIMRFLTNLPGDFWVNLVKKVQKEGRGDGLGEAWEAFCDHGAPSRPETGRPTRDPRFVPVEFLVDFLRSQLDVKGALGDRV
;
A
#
# COMPACT_ATOMS: atom_id res chain seq x y z
N ARG A 1 27.15 4.24 -6.89
CA ARG A 1 26.34 5.48 -6.85
C ARG A 1 24.87 5.08 -6.76
N HIS A 2 24.34 4.82 -5.56
CA HIS A 2 22.91 4.62 -5.31
C HIS A 2 22.46 5.77 -4.42
N ARG A 3 21.73 6.74 -4.95
CA ARG A 3 21.02 7.73 -4.14
C ARG A 3 19.72 7.07 -3.71
N GLY A 4 19.71 6.56 -2.48
CA GLY A 4 18.49 6.14 -1.80
C GLY A 4 17.52 7.31 -1.77
N TRP A 5 16.26 7.02 -2.07
CA TRP A 5 15.15 7.95 -1.96
C TRP A 5 14.99 8.33 -0.49
N GLN A 6 15.57 9.47 -0.08
CA GLN A 6 15.30 10.09 1.21
C GLN A 6 13.99 10.86 1.05
N GLY A 7 12.88 10.17 1.32
CA GLY A 7 11.58 10.81 1.51
C GLY A 7 11.69 11.80 2.67
N GLN A 8 11.44 13.07 2.40
CA GLN A 8 11.47 14.12 3.41
C GLN A 8 10.32 13.92 4.40
N ASP A 9 10.69 14.00 5.68
CA ASP A 9 9.85 13.98 6.86
C ASP A 9 8.74 15.06 6.80
N ALA A 10 7.53 14.64 6.47
CA ALA A 10 6.32 15.40 6.75
C ALA A 10 5.38 14.56 7.63
N GLY A 11 5.57 14.64 8.96
CA GLY A 11 4.48 14.42 9.93
C GLY A 11 4.21 13.00 10.44
N ARG A 12 5.18 12.07 10.44
CA ARG A 12 5.01 10.73 11.03
C ARG A 12 5.20 10.70 12.55
N GLY A 13 4.17 11.11 13.28
CA GLY A 13 4.04 10.82 14.72
C GLY A 13 2.68 10.22 15.01
N GLY A 14 2.54 8.90 14.90
CA GLY A 14 1.39 8.15 15.42
C GLY A 14 0.24 7.78 14.45
N ARG A 15 0.20 8.30 13.21
CA ARG A 15 -0.85 7.95 12.22
C ARG A 15 -0.50 6.81 11.26
N GLY A 16 0.76 6.37 11.21
CA GLY A 16 1.22 5.29 10.31
C GLY A 16 0.64 3.92 10.65
N HIS A 17 0.63 3.56 11.95
CA HIS A 17 0.33 2.20 12.41
C HIS A 17 -1.07 1.69 12.04
N ILE A 18 -2.07 2.58 12.00
CA ILE A 18 -3.45 2.20 11.73
C ILE A 18 -3.68 2.01 10.21
N SER A 19 -3.01 2.78 9.36
CA SER A 19 -3.24 2.76 7.91
C SER A 19 -2.66 1.52 7.24
N ALA A 20 -1.49 1.01 7.66
CA ALA A 20 -0.90 -0.19 7.07
C ALA A 20 -1.73 -1.45 7.38
N LYS A 21 -2.14 -1.63 8.64
CA LYS A 21 -3.02 -2.73 9.08
C LYS A 21 -4.36 -2.71 8.37
N ARG A 22 -4.97 -1.52 8.25
CA ARG A 22 -6.22 -1.34 7.52
C ARG A 22 -6.08 -1.68 6.04
N LEU A 23 -5.01 -1.20 5.40
CA LEU A 23 -4.75 -1.51 4.00
C LEU A 23 -4.59 -3.01 3.79
N LEU A 24 -3.79 -3.69 4.61
CA LEU A 24 -3.63 -5.14 4.58
C LEU A 24 -4.98 -5.87 4.66
N ASN A 25 -5.82 -5.49 5.63
CA ASN A 25 -7.13 -6.11 5.80
C ASN A 25 -8.05 -5.89 4.58
N LEU A 26 -7.98 -4.73 3.94
CA LEU A 26 -8.75 -4.46 2.72
C LEU A 26 -8.25 -5.28 1.54
N VAL A 27 -6.93 -5.32 1.30
CA VAL A 27 -6.39 -6.09 0.17
C VAL A 27 -6.57 -7.60 0.34
N GLN A 28 -6.59 -8.10 1.58
CA GLN A 28 -6.92 -9.51 1.86
C GLN A 28 -8.38 -9.86 1.59
N ARG A 29 -9.29 -8.87 1.66
CA ARG A 29 -10.72 -9.04 1.42
C ARG A 29 -11.13 -8.75 -0.02
N ASN A 30 -10.22 -8.21 -0.83
CA ASN A 30 -10.47 -7.87 -2.22
C ASN A 30 -10.91 -9.13 -3.00
N PRO A 31 -12.16 -9.20 -3.47
CA PRO A 31 -12.67 -10.36 -4.21
C PRO A 31 -12.18 -10.39 -5.67
N GLY A 32 -11.55 -9.31 -6.15
CA GLY A 32 -11.13 -9.14 -7.54
C GLY A 32 -9.81 -9.83 -7.89
N LEU A 33 -9.30 -10.72 -7.04
CA LEU A 33 -8.10 -11.50 -7.30
C LEU A 33 -8.45 -12.94 -7.66
N ASP A 34 -7.74 -13.45 -8.65
CA ASP A 34 -7.75 -14.85 -9.05
C ASP A 34 -6.34 -15.42 -8.84
N PRO A 35 -6.16 -16.43 -7.97
CA PRO A 35 -7.20 -17.11 -7.20
C PRO A 35 -7.79 -16.26 -6.05
N PRO A 36 -9.03 -16.56 -5.60
CA PRO A 36 -9.60 -15.91 -4.42
C PRO A 36 -8.68 -16.05 -3.20
N LYS A 37 -8.60 -15.00 -2.37
CA LYS A 37 -7.76 -14.97 -1.16
C LYS A 37 -6.25 -15.09 -1.42
N GLU A 38 -5.77 -14.85 -2.64
CA GLU A 38 -4.33 -14.88 -2.97
C GLU A 38 -3.48 -14.05 -2.01
N VAL A 39 -3.87 -12.81 -1.71
CA VAL A 39 -3.13 -11.94 -0.78
C VAL A 39 -3.14 -12.48 0.65
N PHE A 40 -4.22 -13.12 1.08
CA PHE A 40 -4.29 -13.78 2.39
C PHE A 40 -3.35 -14.99 2.46
N HIS A 41 -3.27 -15.81 1.40
CA HIS A 41 -2.34 -16.93 1.34
C HIS A 41 -0.88 -16.48 1.33
N ARG A 42 -0.54 -15.46 0.53
CA ARG A 42 0.79 -14.85 0.52
C ARG A 42 1.17 -14.26 1.87
N TRP A 43 0.23 -13.61 2.55
CA TRP A 43 0.46 -13.07 3.89
C TRP A 43 0.82 -14.16 4.90
N ASN A 44 0.08 -15.26 4.90
CA ASN A 44 0.35 -16.38 5.81
C ASN A 44 1.74 -16.98 5.54
N ALA A 45 2.09 -17.21 4.27
CA ALA A 45 3.42 -17.71 3.90
C ALA A 45 4.54 -16.75 4.32
N PHE A 46 4.34 -15.44 4.09
CA PHE A 46 5.28 -14.41 4.49
C PHE A 46 5.48 -14.36 6.02
N CYS A 47 4.40 -14.51 6.80
CA CYS A 47 4.48 -14.57 8.25
C CYS A 47 5.20 -15.82 8.74
N ASP A 48 4.94 -16.98 8.12
CA ASP A 48 5.63 -18.22 8.49
C ASP A 48 7.15 -18.13 8.27
N GLU A 49 7.61 -17.31 7.31
CA GLU A 49 9.03 -17.11 7.02
C GLU A 49 9.68 -15.96 7.83
N HIS A 50 8.93 -14.91 8.16
CA HIS A 50 9.52 -13.66 8.67
C HIS A 50 8.95 -13.16 9.99
N ALA A 51 7.78 -13.62 10.43
CA ALA A 51 7.20 -13.13 11.67
C ALA A 51 7.88 -13.80 12.89
N PRO A 52 8.15 -13.04 13.96
CA PRO A 52 8.72 -13.62 15.17
C PRO A 52 7.73 -14.60 15.82
N PRO A 53 8.23 -15.66 16.46
CA PRO A 53 7.39 -16.56 17.22
C PRO A 53 6.78 -15.83 18.42
N THR A 54 5.52 -16.13 18.73
CA THR A 54 4.76 -15.48 19.83
C THR A 54 5.28 -15.80 21.22
N ARG A 55 6.04 -16.89 21.33
CA ARG A 55 6.71 -17.38 22.53
C ARG A 55 7.92 -18.20 22.10
N GLU A 56 8.88 -18.38 22.99
CA GLU A 56 10.03 -19.25 22.73
C GLU A 56 9.56 -20.66 22.35
N GLY A 57 10.03 -21.17 21.20
CA GLY A 57 9.57 -22.44 20.62
C GLY A 57 8.13 -22.46 20.07
N GLY A 58 7.47 -21.31 20.00
CA GLY A 58 6.10 -21.16 19.47
C GLY A 58 6.03 -20.97 17.96
N VAL A 59 4.81 -21.01 17.43
CA VAL A 59 4.52 -20.69 16.01
C VAL A 59 4.49 -19.17 15.82
N ALA A 60 4.95 -18.72 14.65
CA ALA A 60 4.83 -17.34 14.19
C ALA A 60 3.36 -16.90 14.19
N THR A 61 3.08 -15.67 14.68
CA THR A 61 1.72 -15.12 14.57
C THR A 61 1.50 -14.58 13.17
N ARG A 62 0.29 -14.79 12.66
CA ARG A 62 -0.20 -14.25 11.39
C ARG A 62 -1.19 -13.10 11.59
N ASP A 63 -1.44 -12.73 12.85
CA ASP A 63 -2.38 -11.68 13.22
C ASP A 63 -1.72 -10.30 13.00
N PRO A 64 -2.19 -9.48 12.02
CA PRO A 64 -1.63 -8.15 11.81
C PRO A 64 -1.75 -7.24 13.03
N GLY A 65 -2.71 -7.51 13.93
CA GLY A 65 -2.86 -6.79 15.19
C GLY A 65 -1.65 -6.93 16.10
N ARG A 66 -0.95 -8.07 16.03
CA ARG A 66 0.19 -8.44 16.90
C ARG A 66 1.55 -8.25 16.25
N LEU A 67 1.59 -7.81 15.00
CA LEU A 67 2.82 -7.62 14.23
C LEU A 67 3.19 -6.13 14.11
N ASP A 68 4.48 -5.90 13.94
CA ASP A 68 5.07 -4.59 13.70
C ASP A 68 4.61 -4.02 12.34
N GLU A 69 4.48 -2.70 12.26
CA GLU A 69 4.10 -2.01 11.03
C GLU A 69 5.13 -2.22 9.92
N ASP A 70 6.42 -2.23 10.23
CA ASP A 70 7.48 -2.40 9.24
C ASP A 70 7.42 -3.77 8.58
N LEU A 71 7.03 -4.81 9.33
CA LEU A 71 6.81 -6.14 8.77
C LEU A 71 5.61 -6.16 7.81
N ILE A 72 4.53 -5.47 8.16
CA ILE A 72 3.35 -5.33 7.30
C ILE A 72 3.70 -4.54 6.04
N MET A 73 4.43 -3.43 6.18
CA MET A 73 4.85 -2.61 5.05
C MET A 73 5.77 -3.39 4.12
N ARG A 74 6.73 -4.14 4.67
CA ARG A 74 7.60 -5.02 3.89
C ARG A 74 6.80 -6.06 3.10
N PHE A 75 5.73 -6.62 3.67
CA PHE A 75 4.84 -7.50 2.93
C PHE A 75 4.09 -6.77 1.81
N LEU A 76 3.47 -5.62 2.11
CA LEU A 76 2.69 -4.86 1.14
C LEU A 76 3.54 -4.43 -0.06
N THR A 77 4.78 -4.00 0.18
CA THR A 77 5.72 -3.61 -0.89
C THR A 77 6.31 -4.81 -1.64
N ASN A 78 6.19 -6.04 -1.12
CA ASN A 78 6.60 -7.27 -1.80
C ASN A 78 5.52 -7.78 -2.78
N LEU A 79 4.27 -7.32 -2.65
CA LEU A 79 3.22 -7.69 -3.59
C LEU A 79 3.55 -7.20 -5.02
N PRO A 80 3.12 -7.93 -6.07
CA PRO A 80 3.43 -7.57 -7.46
C PRO A 80 3.04 -6.13 -7.81
N GLY A 81 3.89 -5.40 -8.53
CA GLY A 81 3.60 -4.01 -8.90
C GLY A 81 2.30 -3.84 -9.68
N ASP A 82 2.00 -4.78 -10.59
CA ASP A 82 0.77 -4.76 -11.39
C ASP A 82 -0.50 -4.85 -10.54
N PHE A 83 -0.45 -5.54 -9.39
CA PHE A 83 -1.55 -5.58 -8.44
C PHE A 83 -1.89 -4.17 -7.94
N TRP A 84 -0.87 -3.42 -7.51
CA TRP A 84 -1.04 -2.05 -7.00
C TRP A 84 -1.47 -1.07 -8.10
N VAL A 85 -0.88 -1.18 -9.29
CA VAL A 85 -1.27 -0.39 -10.47
C VAL A 85 -2.75 -0.57 -10.78
N ASN A 86 -3.22 -1.82 -10.81
CA ASN A 86 -4.61 -2.14 -11.10
C ASN A 86 -5.54 -1.65 -9.99
N LEU A 87 -5.12 -1.77 -8.72
CA LEU A 87 -5.89 -1.27 -7.58
C LEU A 87 -6.04 0.25 -7.62
N VAL A 88 -4.96 1.00 -7.86
CA VAL A 88 -5.04 2.47 -8.00
C VAL A 88 -5.94 2.87 -9.17
N LYS A 89 -5.84 2.20 -10.31
CA LYS A 89 -6.74 2.44 -11.45
C LYS A 89 -8.21 2.13 -11.12
N LYS A 90 -8.48 1.06 -10.37
CA LYS A 90 -9.82 0.72 -9.89
C LYS A 90 -10.37 1.83 -9.00
N VAL A 91 -9.58 2.27 -8.01
CA VAL A 91 -9.93 3.37 -7.09
C VAL A 91 -10.19 4.68 -7.84
N GLN A 92 -9.38 5.02 -8.84
CA GLN A 92 -9.60 6.18 -9.71
C GLN A 92 -10.89 6.07 -10.52
N LYS A 93 -11.20 4.87 -11.03
CA LYS A 93 -12.40 4.63 -11.85
C LYS A 93 -13.68 4.68 -11.01
N GLU A 94 -13.68 4.00 -9.87
CA GLU A 94 -14.85 3.86 -8.99
C GLU A 94 -15.04 5.08 -8.08
N GLY A 95 -13.96 5.81 -7.79
CA GLY A 95 -13.95 6.99 -6.94
C GLY A 95 -14.11 8.33 -7.66
N ARG A 96 -14.50 8.35 -8.94
CA ARG A 96 -14.69 9.60 -9.70
C ARG A 96 -15.71 10.54 -9.06
N GLY A 97 -16.74 10.00 -8.39
CA GLY A 97 -17.73 10.81 -7.67
C GLY A 97 -17.23 11.37 -6.34
N ASP A 98 -16.12 10.85 -5.82
CA ASP A 98 -15.60 11.13 -4.47
C ASP A 98 -14.30 11.95 -4.50
N GLY A 99 -13.87 12.42 -5.68
CA GLY A 99 -12.66 13.21 -5.83
C GLY A 99 -11.35 12.41 -5.80
N LEU A 100 -11.41 11.08 -5.91
CA LEU A 100 -10.22 10.22 -5.78
C LEU A 100 -9.26 10.31 -6.98
N GLY A 101 -9.77 10.71 -8.16
CA GLY A 101 -8.94 11.03 -9.31
C GLY A 101 -8.10 12.28 -9.04
N GLU A 102 -8.74 13.35 -8.57
CA GLU A 102 -8.11 14.61 -8.19
C GLU A 102 -7.14 14.41 -7.02
N ALA A 103 -7.49 13.59 -6.04
CA ALA A 103 -6.62 13.23 -4.94
C ALA A 103 -5.34 12.51 -5.43
N TRP A 104 -5.46 11.63 -6.42
CA TRP A 104 -4.30 10.99 -7.04
C TRP A 104 -3.42 12.00 -7.79
N GLU A 105 -4.02 12.89 -8.59
CA GLU A 105 -3.27 13.91 -9.32
C GLU A 105 -2.52 14.84 -8.36
N ALA A 106 -3.22 15.31 -7.31
CA ALA A 106 -2.62 16.11 -6.26
C ALA A 106 -1.49 15.36 -5.56
N PHE A 107 -1.68 14.08 -5.21
CA PHE A 107 -0.63 13.27 -4.59
C PHE A 107 0.61 13.13 -5.48
N CYS A 108 0.41 12.95 -6.79
CA CYS A 108 1.50 12.88 -7.77
C CYS A 108 2.26 14.21 -7.88
N ASP A 109 1.55 15.33 -7.91
CA ASP A 109 2.16 16.66 -8.08
C ASP A 109 3.09 17.02 -6.91
N HIS A 110 2.90 16.42 -5.72
CA HIS A 110 3.72 16.68 -4.53
C HIS A 110 4.90 15.71 -4.36
N GLY A 111 4.91 14.55 -5.02
CA GLY A 111 5.90 13.52 -4.68
C GLY A 111 6.18 12.44 -5.73
N ALA A 112 5.48 12.42 -6.86
CA ALA A 112 5.77 11.44 -7.90
C ALA A 112 7.12 11.74 -8.58
N PRO A 113 7.89 10.70 -8.96
CA PRO A 113 9.12 10.89 -9.71
C PRO A 113 8.84 11.60 -11.05
N SER A 114 9.75 12.49 -11.42
CA SER A 114 9.70 13.12 -12.74
C SER A 114 10.11 12.13 -13.83
N ARG A 115 9.41 12.18 -14.99
CA ARG A 115 9.89 11.47 -16.17
C ARG A 115 11.16 12.13 -16.70
N PRO A 116 12.20 11.36 -17.07
CA PRO A 116 13.42 11.93 -17.63
C PRO A 116 13.17 12.78 -18.89
N GLU A 117 12.17 12.39 -19.68
CA GLU A 117 11.84 13.00 -20.98
C GLU A 117 11.17 14.38 -20.84
N THR A 118 10.30 14.55 -19.84
CA THR A 118 9.46 15.75 -19.70
C THR A 118 9.83 16.62 -18.51
N GLY A 119 10.61 16.09 -17.56
CA GLY A 119 10.90 16.73 -16.27
C GLY A 119 9.69 16.86 -15.34
N ARG A 120 8.49 16.46 -15.80
CA ARG A 120 7.24 16.58 -15.06
C ARG A 120 6.96 15.32 -14.24
N PRO A 121 6.32 15.44 -13.05
CA PRO A 121 5.84 14.29 -12.29
C PRO A 121 4.96 13.38 -13.15
N THR A 122 5.23 12.07 -13.10
CA THR A 122 4.34 11.10 -13.77
C THR A 122 3.09 10.86 -12.94
N ARG A 123 1.92 10.93 -13.57
CA ARG A 123 0.63 10.57 -12.96
C ARG A 123 0.16 9.18 -13.36
N ASP A 124 0.93 8.46 -14.19
CA ASP A 124 0.60 7.10 -14.58
C ASP A 124 1.13 6.12 -13.52
N PRO A 125 0.26 5.34 -12.84
CA PRO A 125 0.66 4.39 -11.79
C PRO A 125 1.71 3.37 -12.23
N ARG A 126 1.80 3.06 -13.53
CA ARG A 126 2.78 2.10 -14.08
C ARG A 126 4.23 2.59 -13.99
N PHE A 127 4.43 3.89 -13.78
CA PHE A 127 5.74 4.53 -13.82
C PHE A 127 6.17 5.08 -12.46
N VAL A 128 5.47 4.72 -11.39
CA VAL A 128 5.84 5.09 -10.02
C VAL A 128 6.22 3.84 -9.22
N PRO A 129 7.06 3.98 -8.17
CA PRO A 129 7.42 2.86 -7.30
C PRO A 129 6.22 2.29 -6.54
N VAL A 130 6.30 1.01 -6.16
CA VAL A 130 5.25 0.34 -5.38
C VAL A 130 5.02 1.05 -4.05
N GLU A 131 6.08 1.49 -3.39
CA GLU A 131 6.04 2.23 -2.13
C GLU A 131 5.17 3.50 -2.27
N PHE A 132 5.30 4.20 -3.40
CA PHE A 132 4.50 5.40 -3.69
C PHE A 132 3.02 5.06 -3.89
N LEU A 133 2.71 3.95 -4.57
CA LEU A 133 1.33 3.47 -4.74
C LEU A 133 0.70 3.09 -3.40
N VAL A 134 1.45 2.37 -2.56
CA VAL A 134 1.01 1.96 -1.22
C VAL A 134 0.78 3.19 -0.34
N ASP A 135 1.68 4.17 -0.36
CA ASP A 135 1.56 5.41 0.43
C ASP A 135 0.34 6.24 -0.01
N PHE A 136 0.06 6.33 -1.31
CA PHE A 136 -1.18 6.96 -1.79
C PHE A 136 -2.43 6.26 -1.22
N LEU A 137 -2.53 4.93 -1.35
CA LEU A 137 -3.69 4.19 -0.85
C LEU A 137 -3.85 4.34 0.67
N ARG A 138 -2.73 4.36 1.40
CA ARG A 138 -2.74 4.63 2.84
C ARG A 138 -3.24 6.03 3.16
N SER A 139 -2.83 7.05 2.42
CA SER A 139 -3.29 8.43 2.67
C SER A 139 -4.79 8.57 2.45
N GLN A 140 -5.37 7.78 1.54
CA GLN A 140 -6.82 7.79 1.30
C GLN A 140 -7.63 7.04 2.38
N LEU A 141 -6.99 6.19 3.20
CA LEU A 141 -7.68 5.49 4.30
C LEU A 141 -7.99 6.40 5.50
N ASP A 142 -7.20 7.46 5.65
CA ASP A 142 -7.37 8.45 6.72
C ASP A 142 -8.42 9.51 6.35
N VAL A 143 -8.71 9.66 5.05
CA VAL A 143 -9.81 10.49 4.53
C VAL A 143 -11.10 9.66 4.60
N LYS A 144 -11.89 9.86 5.68
CA LYS A 144 -13.13 9.14 6.04
C LYS A 144 -13.80 8.39 4.86
N GLY A 145 -13.64 7.07 4.81
CA GLY A 145 -14.50 6.15 4.05
C GLY A 145 -14.25 6.05 2.54
N ALA A 146 -13.28 6.77 1.97
CA ALA A 146 -13.09 6.81 0.53
C ALA A 146 -12.62 5.46 -0.07
N LEU A 147 -11.87 4.66 0.67
CA LEU A 147 -11.30 3.41 0.15
C LEU A 147 -12.07 2.13 0.58
N GLY A 148 -12.83 2.19 1.67
CA GLY A 148 -13.34 1.00 2.39
C GLY A 148 -14.20 0.04 1.58
N ASP A 149 -15.07 0.57 0.71
CA ASP A 149 -16.02 -0.24 -0.08
C ASP A 149 -15.53 -0.54 -1.51
N ARG A 150 -14.34 -0.04 -1.89
CA ARG A 150 -13.85 -0.02 -3.29
C ARG A 150 -12.67 -0.97 -3.55
N VAL A 151 -12.08 -1.54 -2.50
CA VAL A 151 -10.99 -2.54 -2.59
C VAL A 151 -11.61 -3.92 -2.66
#